data_AF-A0A090TAG0-F1
#
_entry.id   AF-A0A090TAG0-F1
#
_cell.length_a   1.000
_cell.length_b   1.000
_cell.length_c   1.000
_cell.angle_alpha   90.00
_cell.angle_beta   90.00
_cell.angle_gamma   90.00
#
_symmetry.space_group_name_H-M   'P 1'
#
loop_
_entity.id
_entity.type
_entity.pdbx_description
1 polymer ?
#
loop_
_entity_poly.entity_id
_entity_poly.type
_entity_poly.pdbx_seq_one_letter_code
_entity_poly.pdbx_strand_id
1 'polypeptide(L)' 'MIASTDVEIAFRHTFSHYHLDITPIVVTLNQLPTMMMEPTKGLWYNITQPEKVGLAAPVKQLIDTLQRY' A
#
# COMPACT_ATOMS: atom_id res chain seq x y z
N MET A 1 11.35 -1.25 -15.15
CA MET A 1 10.37 -2.12 -15.85
C MET A 1 9.66 -2.99 -14.82
N ILE A 2 8.35 -3.18 -14.98
CA ILE A 2 7.52 -4.04 -14.10
C ILE A 2 7.81 -5.52 -14.43
N ALA A 3 7.96 -6.34 -13.40
CA ALA A 3 8.19 -7.78 -13.46
C ALA A 3 6.87 -8.56 -13.38
N SER A 4 6.04 -8.22 -12.38
CA SER A 4 4.70 -8.80 -12.18
C SER A 4 3.74 -7.75 -11.64
N THR A 5 2.45 -8.01 -11.80
CA THR A 5 1.38 -7.23 -11.19
C THR A 5 0.33 -8.21 -10.69
N ASP A 6 0.16 -8.25 -9.39
CA ASP A 6 -0.67 -9.21 -8.69
C ASP A 6 -1.80 -8.44 -8.01
N VAL A 7 -3.05 -8.76 -8.36
CA VAL A 7 -4.23 -8.12 -7.77
C VAL A 7 -4.63 -8.91 -6.54
N GLU A 8 -4.59 -8.24 -5.39
CA GLU A 8 -4.97 -8.83 -4.12
C GLU A 8 -6.47 -8.81 -3.90
N ILE A 9 -6.91 -9.52 -2.86
CA ILE A 9 -8.32 -9.59 -2.48
C ILE A 9 -8.82 -8.17 -2.15
N ALA A 10 -9.82 -7.73 -2.90
CA ALA A 10 -10.49 -6.45 -2.66
C ALA A 10 -11.25 -6.49 -1.32
N PHE A 11 -11.28 -5.34 -0.63
CA PHE A 11 -12.00 -5.19 0.63
C PHE A 11 -12.67 -3.82 0.71
N ARG A 12 -13.65 -3.72 1.62
CA ARG A 12 -14.42 -2.51 1.85
C ARG A 12 -14.18 -1.99 3.26
N HIS A 13 -13.96 -0.69 3.38
CA HIS A 13 -14.03 0.02 4.65
C HIS A 13 -15.24 0.94 4.68
N THR A 14 -16.01 0.90 5.76
CA THR A 14 -17.23 1.71 5.91
C THR A 14 -16.94 2.87 6.84
N PHE A 15 -17.04 4.09 6.31
CA PHE A 15 -17.12 5.31 7.09
C PHE A 15 -18.59 5.66 7.33
N SER A 16 -18.86 6.58 8.25
CA SER A 16 -20.24 7.00 8.56
C SER A 16 -21.00 7.59 7.36
N HIS A 17 -20.30 8.13 6.37
CA HIS A 17 -20.90 8.86 5.25
C HIS A 17 -20.62 8.25 3.87
N TYR A 18 -19.73 7.25 3.77
CA TYR A 18 -19.42 6.59 2.51
C TYR A 18 -18.75 5.23 2.74
N HIS A 19 -18.72 4.43 1.68
CA HIS A 19 -17.94 3.20 1.62
C HIS A 19 -16.74 3.39 0.71
N LEU A 20 -15.58 2.92 1.16
CA LEU A 20 -14.36 2.89 0.36
C LEU A 20 -14.08 1.44 -0.04
N ASP A 21 -14.24 1.16 -1.33
CA ASP A 21 -13.79 -0.10 -1.93
C ASP A 21 -12.31 0.01 -2.32
N ILE A 22 -11.51 -0.94 -1.88
CA ILE A 22 -10.07 -0.96 -2.07
C ILE A 22 -9.71 -2.27 -2.76
N THR A 23 -9.08 -2.16 -3.94
CA THR A 23 -8.48 -3.30 -4.64
C THR A 23 -6.97 -3.09 -4.64
N PRO A 24 -6.22 -3.80 -3.77
CA PRO A 24 -4.79 -3.63 -3.71
C PRO A 24 -4.10 -4.28 -4.90
N ILE A 25 -3.03 -3.66 -5.35
CA ILE A 25 -2.22 -4.17 -6.47
C ILE A 25 -0.76 -4.19 -6.00
N VAL A 26 -0.17 -5.38 -5.99
CA VAL A 26 1.24 -5.59 -5.71
C VAL A 26 2.00 -5.58 -7.03
N VAL A 27 3.03 -4.74 -7.12
CA VAL A 27 3.83 -4.59 -8.33
C VAL A 27 5.28 -4.95 -8.02
N THR A 28 5.77 -6.03 -8.63
CA THR A 28 7.18 -6.40 -8.55
C THR A 28 7.94 -5.67 -9.65
N LEU A 29 9.08 -5.07 -9.34
CA LEU A 29 9.91 -4.36 -10.32
C LEU A 29 11.17 -5.18 -10.65
N ASN A 30 11.53 -5.23 -11.94
CA ASN A 30 12.77 -5.90 -12.38
C ASN A 30 14.04 -5.16 -11.92
N GLN A 31 13.91 -3.87 -11.61
CA GLN A 31 14.99 -3.00 -11.18
C GLN A 31 14.40 -1.83 -10.38
N LEU A 32 15.12 -1.41 -9.34
CA LEU A 32 14.75 -0.22 -8.57
C LEU A 32 14.85 1.01 -9.49
N PRO A 33 13.81 1.85 -9.57
CA PRO A 33 13.85 3.06 -10.37
C PRO A 33 14.87 4.04 -9.79
N THR A 34 15.68 4.65 -10.66
CA THR A 34 16.76 5.58 -10.28
C THR A 34 16.24 6.90 -9.71
N MET A 35 14.94 7.19 -9.88
CA MET A 35 14.29 8.40 -9.39
C MET A 35 12.83 8.08 -9.06
N MET A 36 12.47 8.17 -7.77
CA MET A 36 11.08 8.21 -7.32
C MET A 36 10.63 9.67 -7.36
N MET A 37 9.77 10.05 -8.30
CA MET A 37 9.27 11.43 -8.39
C MET A 37 8.34 11.75 -7.21
N GLU A 38 8.53 12.95 -6.66
CA GLU A 38 7.83 13.60 -5.54
C GLU A 38 8.23 13.16 -4.10
N PRO A 39 9.45 13.53 -3.63
CA PRO A 39 9.88 13.31 -2.25
C PRO A 39 9.14 14.15 -1.18
N THR A 40 8.24 15.06 -1.57
CA THR A 40 7.76 16.14 -0.68
C THR A 40 6.32 15.99 -0.18
N LYS A 41 5.54 15.02 -0.67
CA LYS A 41 4.12 14.89 -0.24
C LYS A 41 3.71 13.51 0.29
N GLY A 42 4.55 12.49 0.14
CA GLY A 42 4.23 11.12 0.53
C GLY A 42 5.35 10.44 1.31
N LEU A 43 4.98 9.60 2.28
CA LEU A 43 5.89 8.70 2.98
C LEU A 43 5.92 7.35 2.26
N TRP A 44 7.10 6.91 1.84
CA TRP A 44 7.30 5.52 1.44
C TRP A 44 7.34 4.65 2.69
N TYR A 45 6.25 3.93 2.95
CA TYR A 45 6.12 3.12 4.16
C TYR A 45 6.90 1.81 4.00
N ASN A 46 7.91 1.62 4.86
CA ASN A 46 8.63 0.36 4.92
C ASN A 46 7.84 -0.66 5.74
N ILE A 47 7.34 -1.70 5.07
CA ILE A 47 6.57 -2.78 5.69
C ILE A 47 7.40 -3.74 6.56
N THR A 48 8.71 -3.85 6.35
CA THR A 48 9.60 -4.69 7.19
C THR A 48 10.13 -3.92 8.40
N GLN A 49 10.27 -2.60 8.27
CA GLN A 49 10.67 -1.70 9.35
C GLN A 49 9.64 -0.56 9.49
N PRO A 50 8.48 -0.84 10.09
CA PRO A 50 7.37 0.10 10.14
C PRO A 50 7.73 1.35 10.93
N GLU A 51 7.50 2.51 10.33
CA GLU A 51 7.58 3.78 11.04
C GLU A 51 6.40 3.95 12.01
N LYS A 52 6.65 4.61 13.14
CA LYS A 52 5.64 4.93 14.17
C LYS A 52 4.82 6.16 13.77
N VAL A 53 4.08 6.04 12.68
CA VAL A 53 3.14 7.06 12.20
C VAL A 53 1.69 6.60 12.40
N GLY A 54 0.79 7.56 12.59
CA GLY A 54 -0.64 7.28 12.65
C GLY A 54 -1.15 6.86 11.26
N LEU A 55 -1.59 5.62 11.13
CA LEU A 55 -2.20 5.10 9.90
C LEU A 55 -3.73 5.11 10.04
N ALA A 56 -4.41 5.50 8.97
CA ALA A 56 -5.86 5.30 8.90
C ALA A 56 -6.19 3.80 8.98
N ALA A 57 -7.30 3.45 9.62
CA ALA A 57 -7.75 2.06 9.79
C ALA A 57 -7.69 1.20 8.50
N PRO A 58 -8.19 1.65 7.33
CA PRO A 58 -8.08 0.88 6.09
C PRO A 58 -6.64 0.69 5.59
N VAL A 59 -5.75 1.65 5.85
CA VAL A 59 -4.33 1.55 5.46
C VAL A 59 -3.60 0.56 6.35
N LYS A 60 -3.89 0.56 7.66
CA LYS A 60 -3.35 -0.45 8.57
C LYS A 60 -3.82 -1.85 8.17
N GLN A 61 -5.11 -2.03 7.88
CA GLN A 61 -5.66 -3.30 7.40
C GLN A 61 -4.98 -3.78 6.11
N LEU A 62 -4.69 -2.87 5.18
CA LEU A 62 -3.95 -3.17 3.96
C LEU A 62 -2.54 -3.67 4.27
N ILE A 63 -1.77 -2.94 5.08
CA ILE A 63 -0.39 -3.31 5.45
C ILE A 63 -0.35 -4.65 6.20
N ASP A 64 -1.25 -4.86 7.16
CA ASP A 64 -1.34 -6.12 7.90
C ASP A 64 -1.65 -7.32 6.97
N THR A 65 -2.37 -7.09 5.87
CA THR A 65 -2.65 -8.13 4.86
C THR A 65 -1.40 -8.43 4.03
N LEU A 66 -0.66 -7.40 3.62
CA LEU A 66 0.58 -7.55 2.86
C LEU A 66 1.70 -8.19 3.68
N GLN A 67 1.76 -7.99 5.00
CA GLN A 67 2.75 -8.60 5.90
C GLN A 67 2.53 -10.09 6.18
N ARG A 68 1.36 -10.66 5.83
CA ARG A 68 1.10 -12.09 6.03
C ARG A 68 1.70 -12.98 4.95
N TYR A 69 2.25 -12.38 3.90
CA TYR A 69 3.01 -13.05 2.84
C TYR A 69 4.51 -12.90 3.10
#